data_AF-A0A2L0EKX5-F1
#
_entry.id   AF-A0A2L0EKX5-F1
#
_cell.length_a   1.000
_cell.length_b   1.000
_cell.length_c   1.000
_cell.angle_alpha   90.00
_cell.angle_beta   90.00
_cell.angle_gamma   90.00
#
_symmetry.space_group_name_H-M   'P 1'
#
loop_
_entity.id
_entity.type
_entity.pdbx_description
1 polymer ?
#
loop_
_entity_poly.entity_id
_entity_poly.type
_entity_poly.pdbx_seq_one_letter_code
_entity_poly.pdbx_strand_id
1 'polypeptide(L)'
;MKHSLDELLDIVYRYYPRGVGITGDVDEELIRQTEEHARLVAARIRASKDERWQSMLRRIDDRFPRMLMNRSLHLITGGCDGCYSFTVDLLKSTGEPLWFQISFLAPYYIVHKSCTIEIVKQVSDLFVVVFRGLRFIVYRSPFDPGFVSRPDDSLRFVNVSKRYVTFDLLPEEQLYVEWISRDIEATFGCERMPPEIGTVLVPDVTAGVRLPGEVRLYDCLFSDEHSWVKPSPSEVSAGGVDVEVSKLTDSLVAVLTVLAALYQIAWALMPEVQSGSSYWVMTTDGVLRKEEVLRVLAKIRVLMDPPKTPRGIASKRELEAAARELETLVASWDGEGDPPAAMVAWASRFLDSWLVNADPGASS
;
A
#
# COMPACT_ATOMS: atom_id res chain seq x y z
N MET A 1 -3.46 0.24 36.46
CA MET A 1 -3.11 -0.80 35.48
C MET A 1 -3.48 -2.17 36.03
N LYS A 2 -4.40 -2.87 35.34
CA LYS A 2 -4.96 -4.18 35.70
C LYS A 2 -4.04 -5.36 35.37
N HIS A 3 -3.16 -5.20 34.40
CA HIS A 3 -2.18 -6.17 33.95
C HIS A 3 -0.81 -5.51 33.88
N SER A 4 0.23 -6.29 34.16
CA SER A 4 1.62 -6.00 33.80
C SER A 4 1.83 -6.11 32.30
N LEU A 5 2.98 -5.64 31.80
CA LEU A 5 3.33 -5.76 30.39
C LEU A 5 3.40 -7.22 29.94
N ASP A 6 4.00 -8.09 30.75
CA ASP A 6 4.14 -9.51 30.44
C ASP A 6 2.78 -10.21 30.34
N GLU A 7 1.85 -9.89 31.25
CA GLU A 7 0.47 -10.41 31.19
C GLU A 7 -0.29 -9.93 29.95
N LEU A 8 -0.04 -8.70 29.48
CA LEU A 8 -0.62 -8.19 28.23
C LEU A 8 -0.05 -8.94 27.01
N LEU A 9 1.25 -9.22 27.00
CA LEU A 9 1.88 -10.02 25.96
C LEU A 9 1.31 -11.44 25.93
N ASP A 10 1.13 -12.07 27.10
CA ASP A 10 0.51 -13.40 27.21
C ASP A 10 -0.93 -13.42 26.66
N ILE A 11 -1.71 -12.35 26.91
CA ILE A 11 -3.03 -12.19 26.31
C ILE A 11 -2.92 -12.14 24.79
N VAL A 12 -2.02 -11.33 24.24
CA VAL A 12 -1.82 -11.19 22.78
C VAL A 12 -1.43 -12.53 22.16
N TYR A 13 -0.46 -13.25 22.75
CA TYR A 13 0.01 -14.54 22.23
C TYR A 13 -1.03 -15.65 22.24
N ARG A 14 -2.14 -15.47 22.97
CA ARG A 14 -3.27 -16.39 22.92
C ARG A 14 -4.08 -16.28 21.62
N TYR A 15 -4.07 -15.10 20.99
CA TYR A 15 -4.91 -14.74 19.84
C TYR A 15 -4.11 -14.49 18.56
N TYR A 16 -2.82 -14.22 18.67
CA TYR A 16 -1.94 -13.97 17.54
C TYR A 16 -0.81 -15.02 17.48
N PRO A 17 -0.67 -15.75 16.36
CA PRO A 17 0.35 -16.77 16.23
C PRO A 17 1.75 -16.15 16.18
N ARG A 18 2.69 -16.82 16.85
CA ARG A 18 4.09 -16.37 16.93
C ARG A 18 4.90 -16.90 15.74
N GLY A 19 5.79 -16.07 15.22
CA GLY A 19 6.79 -16.43 14.22
C GLY A 19 6.28 -16.63 12.80
N VAL A 20 5.01 -16.32 12.54
CA VAL A 20 4.46 -16.28 11.18
C VAL A 20 4.91 -14.97 10.51
N GLY A 21 5.35 -15.02 9.25
CA GLY A 21 5.81 -13.83 8.51
C GLY A 21 7.27 -13.40 8.72
N ILE A 22 8.08 -14.14 9.50
CA ILE A 22 9.51 -13.84 9.72
C ILE A 22 10.31 -13.85 8.40
N THR A 23 9.87 -14.62 7.40
CA THR A 23 10.54 -14.72 6.09
C THR A 23 10.23 -13.56 5.14
N GLY A 24 9.51 -12.52 5.59
CA GLY A 24 9.26 -11.29 4.84
C GLY A 24 7.99 -11.29 3.98
N ASP A 25 7.21 -12.38 4.01
CA ASP A 25 5.89 -12.46 3.39
C ASP A 25 4.88 -12.97 4.42
N VAL A 26 3.73 -12.31 4.53
CA VAL A 26 2.68 -12.69 5.48
C VAL A 26 1.81 -13.74 4.81
N ASP A 27 2.01 -15.00 5.19
CA ASP A 27 1.13 -16.09 4.76
C ASP A 27 -0.19 -16.01 5.53
N GLU A 28 -1.12 -15.19 5.03
CA GLU A 28 -2.45 -15.00 5.61
C GLU A 28 -3.23 -16.33 5.71
N GLU A 29 -3.01 -17.25 4.77
CA GLU A 29 -3.69 -18.54 4.76
C GLU A 29 -3.18 -19.43 5.91
N LEU A 30 -1.87 -19.42 6.16
CA LEU A 30 -1.29 -20.09 7.32
C LEU A 30 -1.83 -19.51 8.63
N ILE A 31 -1.93 -18.17 8.75
CA ILE A 31 -2.51 -17.52 9.94
C ILE A 31 -3.94 -17.99 10.18
N ARG A 32 -4.77 -18.04 9.13
CA ARG A 32 -6.18 -18.44 9.24
C ARG A 32 -6.40 -19.86 9.74
N GLN A 33 -5.41 -20.73 9.55
CA GLN A 33 -5.44 -22.13 9.99
C GLN A 33 -4.97 -22.33 11.44
N THR A 34 -4.44 -21.29 12.10
CA THR A 34 -3.95 -21.38 13.48
C THR A 34 -5.07 -21.42 14.53
N GLU A 35 -4.80 -22.05 15.67
CA GLU A 35 -5.72 -22.04 16.80
C GLU A 35 -5.89 -20.64 17.39
N GLU A 36 -4.82 -19.84 17.39
CA GLU A 36 -4.79 -18.45 17.83
C GLU A 36 -5.81 -17.61 17.05
N HIS A 37 -5.78 -17.69 15.71
CA HIS A 37 -6.74 -17.01 14.85
C HIS A 37 -8.17 -17.51 15.11
N ALA A 38 -8.37 -18.82 15.29
CA ALA A 38 -9.68 -19.37 15.62
C ALA A 38 -10.21 -18.82 16.96
N ARG A 39 -9.36 -18.65 17.98
CA ARG A 39 -9.73 -18.01 19.26
C ARG A 39 -10.09 -16.54 19.07
N LEU A 40 -9.37 -15.80 18.23
CA LEU A 40 -9.65 -14.39 17.94
C LEU A 40 -11.02 -14.26 17.25
N VAL A 41 -11.29 -15.08 16.23
CA VAL A 41 -12.58 -15.12 15.54
C VAL A 41 -13.71 -15.47 16.51
N ALA A 42 -13.51 -16.46 17.39
CA ALA A 42 -14.50 -16.82 18.40
C ALA A 42 -14.77 -15.68 19.40
N ALA A 43 -13.73 -14.96 19.84
CA ALA A 43 -13.85 -13.78 20.69
C ALA A 43 -14.65 -12.67 20.00
N ARG A 44 -14.34 -12.38 18.73
CA ARG A 44 -15.07 -11.40 17.90
C ARG A 44 -16.55 -11.77 17.73
N ILE A 45 -16.86 -13.03 17.44
CA ILE A 45 -18.25 -13.53 17.32
C ILE A 45 -19.00 -13.42 18.64
N ARG A 46 -18.32 -13.64 19.77
CA ARG A 46 -18.92 -13.40 21.09
C ARG A 46 -19.18 -11.92 21.32
N ALA A 47 -18.23 -11.07 20.96
CA ALA A 47 -18.34 -9.63 21.10
C ALA A 47 -19.49 -9.06 20.25
N SER A 48 -19.71 -9.57 19.03
CA SER A 48 -20.80 -9.13 18.14
C SER A 48 -22.20 -9.41 18.69
N LYS A 49 -22.31 -10.34 19.65
CA LYS A 49 -23.56 -10.70 20.33
C LYS A 49 -23.72 -10.04 21.70
N ASP A 50 -22.78 -9.22 22.14
CA ASP A 50 -22.83 -8.58 23.45
C ASP A 50 -23.84 -7.41 23.43
N GLU A 51 -24.98 -7.59 24.10
CA GLU A 51 -26.03 -6.58 24.20
C GLU A 51 -25.59 -5.32 24.95
N ARG A 52 -24.53 -5.42 25.78
CA ARG A 52 -23.97 -4.27 26.49
C ARG A 52 -23.47 -3.21 25.52
N TRP A 53 -22.86 -3.63 24.41
CA TRP A 53 -22.36 -2.74 23.36
C TRP A 53 -23.49 -1.90 22.74
N GLN A 54 -24.55 -2.55 22.26
CA GLN A 54 -25.70 -1.86 21.65
C GLN A 54 -26.44 -0.97 22.65
N SER A 55 -26.51 -1.40 23.91
CA SER A 55 -27.12 -0.60 24.97
C SER A 55 -26.29 0.63 25.33
N MET A 56 -24.96 0.52 25.31
CA MET A 56 -24.05 1.65 25.49
C MET A 56 -24.16 2.66 24.35
N LEU A 57 -24.12 2.19 23.09
CA LEU A 57 -24.27 3.07 21.93
C LEU A 57 -25.58 3.87 21.96
N ARG A 58 -26.70 3.24 22.37
CA ARG A 58 -27.99 3.94 22.55
C ARG A 58 -27.91 5.02 23.62
N ARG A 59 -27.31 4.76 24.78
CA ARG A 59 -27.15 5.78 25.82
C ARG A 59 -26.28 6.95 25.36
N ILE A 60 -25.23 6.67 24.59
CA ILE A 60 -24.36 7.71 24.04
C ILE A 60 -25.12 8.54 23.00
N ASP A 61 -25.88 7.92 22.08
CA ASP A 61 -26.67 8.63 21.08
C ASP A 61 -27.84 9.43 21.71
N ASP A 62 -28.50 8.91 22.74
CA ASP A 62 -29.52 9.65 23.51
C ASP A 62 -28.95 10.94 24.13
N ARG A 63 -27.68 10.89 24.57
CA ARG A 63 -26.98 12.02 25.19
C ARG A 63 -26.38 12.97 24.17
N PHE A 64 -25.87 12.46 23.06
CA PHE A 64 -25.21 13.20 21.99
C PHE A 64 -25.84 12.87 20.62
N PRO A 65 -27.09 13.32 20.38
CA PRO A 65 -27.86 12.85 19.23
C PRO A 65 -27.17 13.15 17.91
N ARG A 66 -27.08 12.13 17.05
CA ARG A 66 -26.52 12.22 15.68
C ARG A 66 -25.03 12.55 15.60
N MET A 67 -24.31 12.49 16.72
CA MET A 67 -22.85 12.68 16.76
C MET A 67 -22.10 11.35 16.69
N LEU A 68 -22.79 10.24 16.96
CA LEU A 68 -22.18 8.91 17.07
C LEU A 68 -22.20 8.17 15.73
N MET A 69 -21.06 7.59 15.37
CA MET A 69 -20.92 6.64 14.26
C MET A 69 -20.32 5.33 14.76
N ASN A 70 -21.06 4.24 14.60
CA ASN A 70 -20.57 2.89 14.93
C ASN A 70 -19.54 2.43 13.88
N ARG A 71 -18.32 2.12 14.32
CA ARG A 71 -17.22 1.63 13.48
C ARG A 71 -16.94 0.13 13.65
N SER A 72 -17.78 -0.58 14.41
CA SER A 72 -17.62 -2.00 14.70
C SER A 72 -18.24 -2.93 13.66
N LEU A 73 -18.29 -2.53 12.38
CA LEU A 73 -18.84 -3.38 11.32
C LEU A 73 -18.02 -4.68 11.15
N HIS A 74 -16.72 -4.62 11.42
CA HIS A 74 -15.81 -5.77 11.38
C HIS A 74 -16.27 -6.94 12.28
N LEU A 75 -17.04 -6.65 13.34
CA LEU A 75 -17.59 -7.69 14.24
C LEU A 75 -18.50 -8.66 13.48
N ILE A 76 -19.19 -8.17 12.45
CA ILE A 76 -20.15 -8.94 11.63
C ILE A 76 -19.52 -9.34 10.30
N THR A 77 -18.83 -8.43 9.62
CA THR A 77 -18.29 -8.65 8.26
C THR A 77 -17.02 -9.50 8.24
N GLY A 78 -16.40 -9.70 9.40
CA GLY A 78 -15.06 -10.26 9.48
C GLY A 78 -14.00 -9.15 9.50
N GLY A 79 -12.96 -9.38 10.29
CA GLY A 79 -11.82 -8.48 10.52
C GLY A 79 -10.97 -9.01 11.68
N CYS A 80 -9.74 -8.53 11.80
CA CYS A 80 -8.80 -8.94 12.85
C CYS A 80 -8.78 -8.00 14.06
N ASP A 81 -9.51 -6.88 14.01
CA ASP A 81 -9.65 -5.95 15.13
C ASP A 81 -10.10 -6.65 16.42
N GLY A 82 -9.43 -6.34 17.52
CA GLY A 82 -9.67 -6.86 18.87
C GLY A 82 -10.62 -6.01 19.72
N CYS A 83 -11.39 -5.09 19.13
CA CYS A 83 -12.17 -4.11 19.87
C CYS A 83 -13.57 -3.80 19.33
N TYR A 84 -14.43 -3.27 20.19
CA TYR A 84 -15.53 -2.42 19.77
C TYR A 84 -14.98 -1.04 19.41
N SER A 85 -15.45 -0.45 18.33
CA SER A 85 -15.01 0.85 17.81
C SER A 85 -16.19 1.74 17.45
N PHE A 86 -16.11 3.01 17.82
CA PHE A 86 -17.04 4.06 17.38
C PHE A 86 -16.35 5.43 17.37
N THR A 87 -16.94 6.36 16.63
CA THR A 87 -16.49 7.76 16.58
C THR A 87 -17.57 8.72 17.05
N VAL A 88 -17.16 9.85 17.60
CA VAL A 88 -18.02 10.98 17.94
C VAL A 88 -17.55 12.23 17.20
N ASP A 89 -18.42 12.76 16.33
CA ASP A 89 -18.19 13.98 15.57
C ASP A 89 -18.66 15.19 16.36
N LEU A 90 -17.71 15.99 16.86
CA LEU A 90 -18.02 17.21 17.58
C LEU A 90 -18.33 18.34 16.58
N LEU A 91 -19.63 18.65 16.40
CA LEU A 91 -20.19 19.65 15.46
C LEU A 91 -19.57 21.07 15.51
N LYS A 92 -18.69 21.36 16.47
CA LYS A 92 -18.05 22.67 16.67
C LYS A 92 -16.52 22.67 16.54
N SER A 93 -15.88 21.50 16.42
CA SER A 93 -14.45 21.43 16.11
C SER A 93 -14.29 21.30 14.60
N THR A 94 -13.43 22.12 14.01
CA THR A 94 -12.88 21.90 12.65
C THR A 94 -11.99 20.66 12.55
N GLY A 95 -12.09 19.74 13.52
CA GLY A 95 -11.18 18.64 13.77
C GLY A 95 -11.74 17.28 13.37
N GLU A 96 -10.82 16.33 13.21
CA GLU A 96 -11.10 14.91 13.05
C GLU A 96 -11.95 14.35 14.20
N PRO A 97 -12.81 13.34 13.96
CA PRO A 97 -13.61 12.70 15.00
C PRO A 97 -12.79 12.20 16.18
N LEU A 98 -13.40 12.19 17.36
CA LEU A 98 -12.90 11.43 18.50
C LEU A 98 -13.21 9.94 18.30
N TRP A 99 -12.19 9.11 18.36
CA TRP A 99 -12.27 7.66 18.30
C TRP A 99 -12.29 7.07 19.68
N PHE A 100 -13.17 6.11 19.89
CA PHE A 100 -13.28 5.30 21.09
C PHE A 100 -13.18 3.84 20.70
N GLN A 101 -12.20 3.14 21.26
CA GLN A 101 -11.98 1.72 21.03
C GLN A 101 -11.93 0.99 22.38
N ILE A 102 -12.74 -0.05 22.53
CA ILE A 102 -12.84 -0.87 23.75
C ILE A 102 -12.43 -2.30 23.39
N SER A 103 -11.30 -2.76 23.91
CA SER A 103 -10.84 -4.12 23.64
C SER A 103 -11.83 -5.14 24.23
N PHE A 104 -12.18 -6.15 23.45
CA PHE A 104 -12.88 -7.34 23.96
C PHE A 104 -11.92 -8.47 24.31
N LEU A 105 -10.62 -8.28 24.09
CA LEU A 105 -9.56 -9.23 24.43
C LEU A 105 -8.96 -8.96 25.82
N ALA A 106 -8.92 -7.69 26.23
CA ALA A 106 -8.41 -7.24 27.52
C ALA A 106 -9.29 -6.10 28.09
N PRO A 107 -9.34 -5.87 29.42
CA PRO A 107 -10.23 -4.88 30.03
C PRO A 107 -9.68 -3.46 29.91
N TYR A 108 -9.44 -3.02 28.67
CA TYR A 108 -8.88 -1.72 28.35
C TYR A 108 -9.66 -1.01 27.25
N TYR A 109 -9.69 0.32 27.34
CA TYR A 109 -10.14 1.17 26.25
C TYR A 109 -9.12 2.27 25.93
N ILE A 110 -9.25 2.84 24.76
CA ILE A 110 -8.52 4.04 24.33
C ILE A 110 -9.46 5.07 23.74
N VAL A 111 -9.02 6.32 23.87
CA VAL A 111 -9.66 7.48 23.27
C VAL A 111 -8.60 8.30 22.59
N HIS A 112 -8.78 8.57 21.31
CA HIS A 112 -7.79 9.24 20.49
C HIS A 112 -8.42 10.01 19.34
N LYS A 113 -7.61 10.80 18.63
CA LYS A 113 -8.00 11.41 17.36
C LYS A 113 -6.90 11.26 16.33
N SER A 114 -7.24 11.51 15.08
CA SER A 114 -6.23 11.58 14.02
C SER A 114 -5.63 12.97 13.94
N CYS A 115 -4.33 13.02 13.70
CA CYS A 115 -3.57 14.22 13.43
C CYS A 115 -2.83 14.04 12.12
N THR A 116 -2.88 15.06 11.26
CA THR A 116 -2.13 15.11 10.01
C THR A 116 -0.97 16.07 10.19
N ILE A 117 0.23 15.62 9.82
CA ILE A 117 1.42 16.48 9.75
C ILE A 117 1.94 16.52 8.33
N GLU A 118 2.41 17.69 7.94
CA GLU A 118 3.14 17.91 6.69
C GLU A 118 4.64 17.75 6.98
N ILE A 119 5.29 16.82 6.27
CA ILE A 119 6.73 16.60 6.37
C ILE A 119 7.35 17.00 5.04
N VAL A 120 8.19 18.04 5.07
CA VAL A 120 8.99 18.43 3.91
C VAL A 120 10.10 17.41 3.71
N LYS A 121 10.14 16.78 2.55
CA LYS A 121 11.18 15.80 2.18
C LYS A 121 11.88 16.17 0.91
N GLN A 122 13.18 15.93 0.87
CA GLN A 122 13.90 15.89 -0.40
C GLN A 122 13.34 14.74 -1.23
N VAL A 123 13.08 15.01 -2.51
CA VAL A 123 12.60 13.99 -3.44
C VAL A 123 13.59 12.85 -3.55
N SER A 124 13.06 11.63 -3.59
CA SER A 124 13.84 10.41 -3.72
C SER A 124 14.56 10.37 -5.08
N ASP A 125 15.61 9.57 -5.18
CA ASP A 125 16.32 9.32 -6.44
C ASP A 125 15.51 8.39 -7.37
N LEU A 126 14.24 8.70 -7.55
CA LEU A 126 13.37 8.09 -8.54
C LEU A 126 12.29 9.07 -9.01
N PHE A 127 11.85 8.90 -10.25
CA PHE A 127 10.70 9.61 -10.78
C PHE A 127 9.80 8.70 -11.60
N VAL A 128 8.56 9.13 -11.78
CA VAL A 128 7.55 8.39 -12.53
C VAL A 128 7.28 9.12 -13.83
N VAL A 129 7.17 8.39 -14.93
CA VAL A 129 6.75 8.97 -16.22
C VAL A 129 5.70 8.07 -16.88
N VAL A 130 4.64 8.71 -17.38
CA VAL A 130 3.67 8.05 -18.24
C VAL A 130 4.08 8.26 -19.70
N PHE A 131 4.54 7.21 -20.35
CA PHE A 131 5.03 7.24 -21.72
C PHE A 131 4.24 6.27 -22.59
N ARG A 132 3.54 6.80 -23.62
CA ARG A 132 2.71 6.01 -24.56
C ARG A 132 1.72 5.07 -23.84
N GLY A 133 1.08 5.56 -22.76
CA GLY A 133 0.11 4.81 -21.96
C GLY A 133 0.73 3.84 -20.93
N LEU A 134 2.06 3.75 -20.86
CA LEU A 134 2.78 2.92 -19.91
C LEU A 134 3.33 3.75 -18.76
N ARG A 135 3.23 3.24 -17.54
CA ARG A 135 3.78 3.88 -16.34
C ARG A 135 5.17 3.32 -16.03
N PHE A 136 6.19 4.16 -16.14
CA PHE A 136 7.57 3.83 -15.79
C PHE A 136 7.96 4.47 -14.46
N ILE A 137 8.61 3.70 -13.58
CA ILE A 137 9.43 4.18 -12.46
C ILE A 137 10.88 4.14 -12.92
N VAL A 138 11.52 5.30 -12.93
CA VAL A 138 12.94 5.47 -13.25
C VAL A 138 13.71 5.70 -11.96
N TYR A 139 14.61 4.79 -11.59
CA TYR A 139 15.47 4.89 -10.40
C TYR A 139 16.67 5.82 -10.62
N ARG A 140 16.38 7.07 -10.95
CA ARG A 140 17.35 8.17 -11.09
C ARG A 140 16.77 9.43 -10.48
N SER A 141 17.65 10.35 -10.12
CA SER A 141 17.22 11.66 -9.65
C SER A 141 16.47 12.40 -10.76
N PRO A 142 15.27 12.97 -10.50
CA PRO A 142 14.58 13.84 -11.46
C PRO A 142 15.34 15.16 -11.71
N PHE A 143 16.39 15.43 -10.95
CA PHE A 143 17.28 16.58 -11.11
C PHE A 143 18.55 16.25 -11.90
N ASP A 144 18.73 14.99 -12.31
CA ASP A 144 19.88 14.59 -13.13
C ASP A 144 19.70 15.09 -14.58
N PRO A 145 20.54 16.02 -15.05
CA PRO A 145 20.44 16.57 -16.40
C PRO A 145 20.70 15.53 -17.50
N GLY A 146 21.28 14.36 -17.17
CA GLY A 146 21.41 13.24 -18.11
C GLY A 146 20.07 12.61 -18.48
N PHE A 147 19.04 12.74 -17.62
CA PHE A 147 17.74 12.11 -17.80
C PHE A 147 16.59 13.11 -17.94
N VAL A 148 16.70 14.29 -17.30
CA VAL A 148 15.71 15.36 -17.35
C VAL A 148 16.34 16.63 -17.90
N SER A 149 15.92 17.05 -19.09
CA SER A 149 16.51 18.18 -19.82
C SER A 149 16.24 19.55 -19.17
N ARG A 150 15.13 19.66 -18.45
CA ARG A 150 14.74 20.86 -17.67
C ARG A 150 14.19 20.45 -16.31
N PRO A 151 15.08 20.16 -15.34
CA PRO A 151 14.64 19.78 -14.02
C PRO A 151 13.92 20.95 -13.37
N ASP A 152 12.78 20.66 -12.74
CA ASP A 152 11.98 21.66 -12.04
C ASP A 152 12.45 21.73 -10.59
N ASP A 153 13.31 22.70 -10.28
CA ASP A 153 13.87 22.87 -8.93
C ASP A 153 12.78 23.08 -7.85
N SER A 154 11.56 23.49 -8.22
CA SER A 154 10.44 23.57 -7.27
C SER A 154 10.02 22.19 -6.74
N LEU A 155 10.30 21.13 -7.49
CA LEU A 155 10.02 19.75 -7.12
C LEU A 155 11.12 19.16 -6.24
N ARG A 156 12.20 19.89 -5.92
CA ARG A 156 13.31 19.36 -5.11
C ARG A 156 12.89 18.93 -3.71
N PHE A 157 11.82 19.54 -3.22
CA PHE A 157 11.17 19.14 -1.98
C PHE A 157 9.69 18.83 -2.23
N VAL A 158 9.21 17.75 -1.63
CA VAL A 158 7.79 17.37 -1.62
C VAL A 158 7.26 17.41 -0.20
N ASN A 159 6.04 17.92 -0.06
CA ASN A 159 5.29 17.83 1.18
C ASN A 159 4.63 16.46 1.24
N VAL A 160 5.06 15.64 2.19
CA VAL A 160 4.45 14.34 2.46
C VAL A 160 3.51 14.50 3.64
N SER A 161 2.22 14.47 3.35
CA SER A 161 1.18 14.45 4.36
C SER A 161 1.13 13.07 5.01
N LYS A 162 1.31 13.00 6.34
CA LYS A 162 1.20 11.75 7.11
C LYS A 162 0.18 11.91 8.22
N ARG A 163 -0.72 10.92 8.30
CA ARG A 163 -1.72 10.81 9.36
C ARG A 163 -1.21 9.88 10.46
N TYR A 164 -1.37 10.30 11.71
CA TYR A 164 -1.07 9.48 12.89
C TYR A 164 -2.08 9.75 14.00
N VAL A 165 -2.07 8.90 15.02
CA VAL A 165 -2.94 9.02 16.18
C VAL A 165 -2.29 9.92 17.24
N THR A 166 -3.09 10.82 17.81
CA THR A 166 -2.71 11.57 19.01
C THR A 166 -3.70 11.33 20.14
N PHE A 167 -3.16 11.31 21.36
CA PHE A 167 -3.91 11.22 22.62
C PHE A 167 -4.06 12.58 23.30
N ASP A 168 -3.48 13.64 22.71
CA ASP A 168 -3.60 15.02 23.19
C ASP A 168 -4.94 15.61 22.77
N LEU A 169 -5.90 15.58 23.68
CA LEU A 169 -7.25 16.06 23.45
C LEU A 169 -7.40 17.51 23.92
N LEU A 170 -8.17 18.30 23.16
CA LEU A 170 -8.46 19.70 23.47
C LEU A 170 -9.32 19.80 24.74
N PRO A 171 -9.24 20.90 25.51
CA PRO A 171 -10.06 21.08 26.71
C PRO A 171 -11.56 20.92 26.46
N GLU A 172 -12.08 21.39 25.32
CA GLU A 172 -13.48 21.22 24.93
C GLU A 172 -13.86 19.75 24.62
N GLU A 173 -12.91 18.92 24.21
CA GLU A 173 -13.11 17.49 23.95
C GLU A 173 -13.23 16.70 25.27
N GLN A 174 -12.53 17.15 26.33
CA GLN A 174 -12.44 16.42 27.61
C GLN A 174 -13.81 16.18 28.26
N LEU A 175 -14.75 17.12 28.17
CA LEU A 175 -16.09 16.95 28.76
C LEU A 175 -16.85 15.76 28.14
N TYR A 176 -16.72 15.55 26.82
CA TYR A 176 -17.32 14.42 26.12
C TYR A 176 -16.59 13.12 26.48
N VAL A 177 -15.26 13.17 26.44
CA VAL A 177 -14.38 12.04 26.74
C VAL A 177 -14.65 11.53 28.14
N GLU A 178 -14.73 12.40 29.15
CA GLU A 178 -14.98 12.02 30.54
C GLU A 178 -16.33 11.31 30.70
N TRP A 179 -17.41 11.85 30.13
CA TRP A 179 -18.73 11.25 30.27
C TRP A 179 -18.77 9.87 29.59
N ILE A 180 -18.27 9.78 28.35
CA ILE A 180 -18.25 8.53 27.57
C ILE A 180 -17.34 7.51 28.25
N SER A 181 -16.17 7.93 28.74
CA SER A 181 -15.23 7.08 29.46
C SER A 181 -15.87 6.46 30.71
N ARG A 182 -16.59 7.25 31.51
CA ARG A 182 -17.32 6.73 32.68
C ARG A 182 -18.38 5.69 32.28
N ASP A 183 -19.09 5.91 31.18
CA ASP A 183 -20.10 4.97 30.70
C ASP A 183 -19.47 3.66 30.15
N ILE A 184 -18.32 3.77 29.47
CA ILE A 184 -17.50 2.63 29.03
C ILE A 184 -17.03 1.81 30.25
N GLU A 185 -16.42 2.47 31.23
CA GLU A 185 -15.90 1.85 32.44
C GLU A 185 -17.02 1.18 33.27
N ALA A 186 -18.19 1.81 33.38
CA ALA A 186 -19.35 1.23 34.05
C ALA A 186 -19.93 0.02 33.29
N THR A 187 -19.89 0.02 31.96
CA THR A 187 -20.46 -1.04 31.12
C THR A 187 -19.58 -2.28 31.04
N PHE A 188 -18.27 -2.06 30.85
CA PHE A 188 -17.32 -3.13 30.55
C PHE A 188 -16.36 -3.42 31.70
N GLY A 189 -16.30 -2.57 32.74
CA GLY A 189 -15.34 -2.71 33.82
C GLY A 189 -13.90 -2.62 33.34
N CYS A 190 -13.63 -1.84 32.30
CA CYS A 190 -12.28 -1.61 31.76
C CYS A 190 -11.64 -0.34 32.37
N GLU A 191 -10.38 -0.07 32.04
CA GLU A 191 -9.69 1.20 32.36
C GLU A 191 -8.99 1.76 31.11
N ARG A 192 -8.63 3.04 31.11
CA ARG A 192 -7.94 3.65 29.96
C ARG A 192 -6.50 3.13 29.86
N MET A 193 -6.10 2.62 28.70
CA MET A 193 -4.72 2.18 28.47
C MET A 193 -3.81 3.39 28.21
N PRO A 194 -2.69 3.54 28.95
CA PRO A 194 -1.70 4.58 28.69
C PRO A 194 -1.00 4.41 27.32
N PRO A 195 -0.71 5.50 26.59
CA PRO A 195 0.02 5.46 25.32
C PRO A 195 1.38 4.77 25.41
N GLU A 196 2.09 4.95 26.52
CA GLU A 196 3.43 4.39 26.75
C GLU A 196 3.41 2.86 26.78
N ILE A 197 2.27 2.27 27.15
CA ILE A 197 2.08 0.82 27.20
C ILE A 197 1.58 0.31 25.86
N GLY A 198 0.54 0.95 25.29
CA GLY A 198 -0.03 0.49 24.03
C GLY A 198 0.90 0.60 22.83
N THR A 199 1.90 1.49 22.89
CA THR A 199 2.91 1.64 21.84
C THR A 199 4.09 0.67 21.96
N VAL A 200 4.16 -0.16 23.00
CA VAL A 200 5.19 -1.19 23.14
C VAL A 200 5.10 -2.20 21.98
N LEU A 201 6.25 -2.54 21.40
CA LEU A 201 6.36 -3.51 20.32
C LEU A 201 6.10 -4.94 20.82
N VAL A 202 5.42 -5.73 20.00
CA VAL A 202 5.25 -7.17 20.17
C VAL A 202 6.16 -7.86 19.14
N PRO A 203 7.23 -8.53 19.59
CA PRO A 203 8.39 -8.81 18.73
C PRO A 203 8.15 -9.85 17.63
N ASP A 204 7.23 -10.78 17.81
CA ASP A 204 7.16 -12.01 17.02
C ASP A 204 5.75 -12.35 16.55
N VAL A 205 4.87 -11.36 16.43
CA VAL A 205 3.52 -11.52 15.87
C VAL A 205 3.33 -10.64 14.65
N THR A 206 2.36 -11.01 13.82
CA THR A 206 1.82 -10.20 12.72
C THR A 206 0.40 -9.76 13.05
N ALA A 207 0.06 -8.51 12.78
CA ALA A 207 -1.30 -7.98 12.86
C ALA A 207 -1.61 -7.20 11.57
N GLY A 208 -2.52 -7.76 10.77
CA GLY A 208 -2.85 -7.26 9.43
C GLY A 208 -1.65 -7.21 8.52
N VAL A 209 -1.36 -6.02 7.98
CA VAL A 209 -0.25 -5.77 7.04
C VAL A 209 1.10 -5.52 7.72
N ARG A 210 1.15 -5.46 9.07
CA ARG A 210 2.40 -5.20 9.80
C ARG A 210 3.22 -6.47 9.95
N LEU A 211 4.52 -6.36 9.66
CA LEU A 211 5.48 -7.45 9.82
C LEU A 211 5.89 -7.65 11.29
N PRO A 212 6.45 -8.82 11.65
CA PRO A 212 7.01 -9.04 12.98
C PRO A 212 8.04 -7.96 13.34
N GLY A 213 7.96 -7.45 14.57
CA GLY A 213 8.81 -6.37 15.07
C GLY A 213 8.31 -4.95 14.79
N GLU A 214 7.24 -4.79 13.99
CA GLU A 214 6.54 -3.51 13.78
C GLU A 214 5.21 -3.41 14.53
N VAL A 215 4.66 -4.56 14.94
CA VAL A 215 3.38 -4.69 15.63
C VAL A 215 3.48 -4.16 17.05
N ARG A 216 2.46 -3.43 17.51
CA ARG A 216 2.33 -2.89 18.86
C ARG A 216 1.18 -3.52 19.61
N LEU A 217 1.15 -3.35 20.92
CA LEU A 217 0.00 -3.77 21.73
C LEU A 217 -1.33 -3.16 21.26
N TYR A 218 -1.31 -1.91 20.78
CA TYR A 218 -2.49 -1.30 20.20
C TYR A 218 -3.01 -1.99 18.94
N ASP A 219 -2.10 -2.44 18.06
CA ASP A 219 -2.49 -3.17 16.85
C ASP A 219 -3.17 -4.50 17.20
N CYS A 220 -2.70 -5.18 18.26
CA CYS A 220 -3.24 -6.48 18.67
C CYS A 220 -4.54 -6.38 19.48
N LEU A 221 -4.60 -5.44 20.43
CA LEU A 221 -5.72 -5.33 21.37
C LEU A 221 -6.87 -4.48 20.84
N PHE A 222 -6.60 -3.62 19.85
CA PHE A 222 -7.58 -2.72 19.26
C PHE A 222 -7.65 -2.89 17.74
N SER A 223 -6.83 -2.16 16.99
CA SER A 223 -6.87 -2.16 15.53
C SER A 223 -5.51 -1.82 14.93
N ASP A 224 -5.18 -2.46 13.81
CA ASP A 224 -3.96 -2.21 13.04
C ASP A 224 -4.14 -1.11 11.97
N GLU A 225 -5.35 -0.57 11.81
CA GLU A 225 -5.70 0.47 10.83
C GLU A 225 -5.10 1.85 11.15
N HIS A 226 -4.46 1.99 12.32
CA HIS A 226 -3.99 3.27 12.83
C HIS A 226 -2.46 3.34 12.92
N SER A 227 -1.93 4.54 12.64
CA SER A 227 -0.52 4.86 12.89
C SER A 227 -0.37 5.41 14.32
N TRP A 228 0.00 4.56 15.26
CA TRP A 228 0.03 4.86 16.70
C TRP A 228 1.16 5.79 17.18
N VAL A 229 2.18 5.97 16.35
CA VAL A 229 3.34 6.80 16.68
C VAL A 229 3.47 7.90 15.64
N LYS A 230 3.83 9.09 16.11
CA LYS A 230 4.16 10.21 15.23
C LYS A 230 5.30 9.79 14.31
N PRO A 231 5.11 9.82 12.98
CA PRO A 231 6.13 9.35 12.07
C PRO A 231 7.36 10.22 12.18
N SER A 232 8.52 9.58 12.32
CA SER A 232 9.79 10.29 12.28
C SER A 232 10.00 10.83 10.86
N PRO A 233 10.35 12.12 10.68
CA PRO A 233 10.71 12.61 9.37
C PRO A 233 11.73 11.67 8.72
N SER A 234 12.79 11.23 9.39
CA SER A 234 13.81 10.35 8.79
C SER A 234 13.28 9.04 8.18
N GLU A 235 12.22 8.44 8.74
CA GLU A 235 11.64 7.16 8.30
C GLU A 235 10.65 7.32 7.14
N VAL A 236 10.14 8.53 6.91
CA VAL A 236 9.18 8.80 5.84
C VAL A 236 9.90 8.91 4.50
N SER A 237 9.67 7.95 3.62
CA SER A 237 10.14 8.02 2.24
C SER A 237 9.39 9.11 1.46
N ALA A 238 10.12 9.88 0.66
CA ALA A 238 9.53 10.72 -0.37
C ALA A 238 9.13 9.82 -1.55
N GLY A 239 7.86 9.90 -1.97
CA GLY A 239 7.45 9.28 -3.23
C GLY A 239 8.26 9.86 -4.40
N GLY A 240 8.29 9.10 -5.51
CA GLY A 240 8.79 9.65 -6.77
C GLY A 240 7.91 10.78 -7.27
N VAL A 241 8.50 11.68 -8.05
CA VAL A 241 7.77 12.78 -8.70
C VAL A 241 7.31 12.37 -10.08
N ASP A 242 6.09 12.75 -10.47
CA ASP A 242 5.65 12.61 -11.85
C ASP A 242 6.36 13.64 -12.74
N VAL A 243 7.11 13.17 -13.74
CA VAL A 243 7.83 13.99 -14.71
C VAL A 243 7.17 13.86 -16.06
N GLU A 244 6.84 15.00 -16.68
CA GLU A 244 6.29 15.02 -18.03
C GLU A 244 7.32 14.53 -19.06
N VAL A 245 6.87 13.77 -20.05
CA VAL A 245 7.71 13.25 -21.15
C VAL A 245 8.45 14.39 -21.88
N SER A 246 7.83 15.56 -22.00
CA SER A 246 8.39 16.76 -22.63
C SER A 246 9.66 17.30 -21.93
N LYS A 247 9.87 16.93 -20.65
CA LYS A 247 11.02 17.35 -19.83
C LYS A 247 12.14 16.32 -19.83
N LEU A 248 11.98 15.15 -20.46
CA LEU A 248 13.02 14.13 -20.52
C LEU A 248 14.11 14.52 -21.52
N THR A 249 15.27 13.86 -21.43
CA THR A 249 16.30 13.92 -22.47
C THR A 249 15.95 12.99 -23.64
N ASP A 250 16.44 13.31 -24.82
CA ASP A 250 16.25 12.46 -26.01
C ASP A 250 16.81 11.05 -25.80
N SER A 251 17.92 10.92 -25.06
CA SER A 251 18.51 9.64 -24.64
C SER A 251 17.52 8.81 -23.84
N LEU A 252 16.91 9.38 -22.78
CA LEU A 252 15.95 8.63 -21.98
C LEU A 252 14.68 8.31 -22.77
N VAL A 253 14.18 9.23 -23.61
CA VAL A 253 13.04 8.96 -24.49
C VAL A 253 13.34 7.79 -25.43
N ALA A 254 14.56 7.71 -25.96
CA ALA A 254 15.00 6.60 -26.80
C ALA A 254 15.01 5.26 -26.04
N VAL A 255 15.51 5.26 -24.80
CA VAL A 255 15.49 4.08 -23.90
C VAL A 255 14.05 3.65 -23.60
N LEU A 256 13.19 4.57 -23.17
CA LEU A 256 11.79 4.28 -22.84
C LEU A 256 11.01 3.76 -24.05
N THR A 257 11.32 4.27 -25.26
CA THR A 257 10.74 3.78 -26.52
C THR A 257 11.06 2.30 -26.76
N VAL A 258 12.32 1.91 -26.61
CA VAL A 258 12.73 0.52 -26.83
C VAL A 258 12.17 -0.40 -25.74
N LEU A 259 12.22 0.03 -24.47
CA LEU A 259 11.62 -0.73 -23.37
C LEU A 259 10.11 -0.91 -23.59
N ALA A 260 9.38 0.16 -23.91
CA ALA A 260 7.95 0.09 -24.20
C ALA A 260 7.63 -0.98 -25.26
N ALA A 261 8.39 -1.05 -26.36
CA ALA A 261 8.21 -2.06 -27.40
C ALA A 261 8.47 -3.49 -26.87
N LEU A 262 9.58 -3.69 -26.15
CA LEU A 262 9.93 -4.99 -25.55
C LEU A 262 8.84 -5.50 -24.60
N TYR A 263 8.34 -4.63 -23.73
CA TYR A 263 7.32 -4.99 -22.77
C TYR A 263 5.96 -5.24 -23.40
N GLN A 264 5.60 -4.51 -24.47
CA GLN A 264 4.38 -4.80 -25.22
C GLN A 264 4.41 -6.19 -25.87
N ILE A 265 5.57 -6.63 -26.38
CA ILE A 265 5.77 -7.99 -26.90
C ILE A 265 5.63 -9.01 -25.75
N ALA A 266 6.31 -8.78 -24.63
CA ALA A 266 6.26 -9.70 -23.47
C ALA A 266 4.84 -9.82 -22.90
N TRP A 267 4.12 -8.70 -22.72
CA TRP A 267 2.76 -8.68 -22.19
C TRP A 267 1.75 -9.39 -23.08
N ALA A 268 1.92 -9.35 -24.40
CA ALA A 268 1.06 -10.11 -25.30
C ALA A 268 1.12 -11.63 -25.01
N LEU A 269 2.21 -12.11 -24.39
CA LEU A 269 2.51 -13.52 -24.16
C LEU A 269 2.33 -13.99 -22.72
N MET A 270 2.09 -13.08 -21.76
CA MET A 270 1.97 -13.41 -20.33
C MET A 270 0.50 -13.52 -19.89
N PRO A 271 0.02 -14.72 -19.46
CA PRO A 271 -1.36 -14.92 -19.02
C PRO A 271 -1.76 -14.10 -17.79
N GLU A 272 -0.84 -13.89 -16.86
CA GLU A 272 -1.05 -13.19 -15.59
C GLU A 272 -1.40 -11.71 -15.80
N VAL A 273 -1.05 -11.16 -16.97
CA VAL A 273 -1.27 -9.76 -17.33
C VAL A 273 -2.65 -9.56 -17.98
N GLN A 274 -3.26 -10.60 -18.54
CA GLN A 274 -4.56 -10.52 -19.25
C GLN A 274 -5.78 -10.70 -18.33
N SER A 275 -5.59 -11.10 -17.08
CA SER A 275 -6.68 -11.26 -16.09
C SER A 275 -7.19 -9.94 -15.50
N GLY A 276 -6.59 -8.80 -15.85
CA GLY A 276 -7.05 -7.46 -15.46
C GLY A 276 -6.82 -7.10 -13.98
N SER A 277 -6.15 -7.94 -13.19
CA SER A 277 -5.99 -7.73 -11.74
C SER A 277 -4.73 -6.97 -11.32
N SER A 278 -3.90 -6.50 -12.25
CA SER A 278 -2.59 -5.91 -11.94
C SER A 278 -2.30 -4.65 -12.77
N TYR A 279 -2.25 -3.50 -12.11
CA TYR A 279 -1.62 -2.28 -12.65
C TYR A 279 -0.10 -2.52 -12.68
N TRP A 280 0.46 -2.94 -13.81
CA TRP A 280 1.91 -3.14 -13.91
C TRP A 280 2.64 -1.82 -14.05
N VAL A 281 3.54 -1.57 -13.12
CA VAL A 281 4.49 -0.45 -13.15
C VAL A 281 5.82 -0.99 -13.63
N MET A 282 6.41 -0.34 -14.62
CA MET A 282 7.66 -0.77 -15.25
C MET A 282 8.82 -0.08 -14.57
N THR A 283 9.83 -0.82 -14.13
CA THR A 283 11.00 -0.25 -13.47
C THR A 283 12.20 -0.20 -14.40
N THR A 284 12.95 0.89 -14.41
CA THR A 284 14.21 1.03 -15.14
C THR A 284 15.16 1.96 -14.37
N ASP A 285 16.46 1.88 -14.60
CA ASP A 285 17.43 2.88 -14.13
C ASP A 285 17.78 3.91 -15.21
N GLY A 286 16.98 3.95 -16.28
CA GLY A 286 17.14 4.89 -17.41
C GLY A 286 18.24 4.48 -18.40
N VAL A 287 18.94 3.36 -18.17
CA VAL A 287 20.02 2.89 -19.03
C VAL A 287 19.62 1.56 -19.66
N LEU A 288 19.68 1.49 -20.98
CA LEU A 288 19.47 0.23 -21.69
C LEU A 288 20.78 -0.56 -21.75
N ARG A 289 20.74 -1.85 -21.41
CA ARG A 289 21.91 -2.75 -21.51
C ARG A 289 21.62 -3.86 -22.50
N LYS A 290 22.58 -4.14 -23.39
CA LYS A 290 22.44 -5.19 -24.42
C LYS A 290 22.12 -6.55 -23.82
N GLU A 291 22.78 -6.94 -22.74
CA GLU A 291 22.60 -8.22 -22.06
C GLU A 291 21.19 -8.35 -21.46
N GLU A 292 20.64 -7.25 -20.98
CA GLU A 292 19.30 -7.21 -20.41
C GLU A 292 18.23 -7.35 -21.50
N VAL A 293 18.40 -6.65 -22.62
CA VAL A 293 17.53 -6.79 -23.79
C VAL A 293 17.55 -8.22 -24.33
N LEU A 294 18.75 -8.81 -24.49
CA LEU A 294 18.90 -10.20 -24.93
C LEU A 294 18.27 -11.20 -23.94
N ARG A 295 18.38 -10.96 -22.64
CA ARG A 295 17.74 -11.79 -21.61
C ARG A 295 16.21 -11.73 -21.72
N VAL A 296 15.64 -10.54 -21.94
CA VAL A 296 14.20 -10.38 -22.13
C VAL A 296 13.75 -11.07 -23.43
N LEU A 297 14.47 -10.89 -24.53
CA LEU A 297 14.19 -11.57 -25.80
C LEU A 297 14.23 -13.10 -25.68
N ALA A 298 15.19 -13.64 -24.93
CA ALA A 298 15.26 -15.07 -24.64
C ALA A 298 14.00 -15.55 -23.88
N LYS A 299 13.51 -14.79 -22.90
CA LYS A 299 12.24 -15.10 -22.22
C LYS A 299 11.05 -15.05 -23.17
N ILE A 300 10.98 -14.03 -24.03
CA ILE A 300 9.92 -13.89 -25.04
C ILE A 300 9.88 -15.12 -25.95
N ARG A 301 11.03 -15.63 -26.42
CA ARG A 301 11.10 -16.86 -27.22
C ARG A 301 10.50 -18.08 -26.50
N VAL A 302 10.83 -18.27 -25.22
CA VAL A 302 10.26 -19.36 -24.42
C VAL A 302 8.75 -19.23 -24.29
N LEU A 303 8.24 -18.01 -24.12
CA LEU A 303 6.79 -17.76 -24.04
C LEU A 303 6.06 -17.91 -25.39
N MET A 304 6.76 -17.84 -26.52
CA MET A 304 6.20 -18.01 -27.86
C MET A 304 6.07 -19.48 -28.30
N ASP A 305 6.59 -20.45 -27.54
CA ASP A 305 6.61 -21.86 -27.95
C ASP A 305 5.98 -22.84 -26.94
N PRO A 306 4.66 -23.13 -27.06
CA PRO A 306 3.64 -22.35 -27.78
C PRO A 306 3.10 -21.17 -26.92
N PRO A 307 2.56 -20.11 -27.54
CA PRO A 307 1.95 -19.01 -26.79
C PRO A 307 0.70 -19.50 -26.07
N LYS A 308 0.58 -19.14 -24.79
CA LYS A 308 -0.54 -19.57 -23.93
C LYS A 308 -1.71 -18.59 -23.90
N THR A 309 -1.46 -17.35 -24.33
CA THR A 309 -2.45 -16.26 -24.29
C THR A 309 -3.24 -16.18 -25.60
N PRO A 310 -4.54 -15.82 -25.57
CA PRO A 310 -5.32 -15.57 -26.78
C PRO A 310 -4.66 -14.56 -27.74
N ARG A 311 -4.12 -13.46 -27.19
CA ARG A 311 -3.42 -12.44 -27.97
C ARG A 311 -2.10 -12.96 -28.58
N GLY A 312 -1.34 -13.76 -27.82
CA GLY A 312 -0.11 -14.38 -28.29
C GLY A 312 -0.36 -15.41 -29.38
N ILE A 313 -1.47 -16.15 -29.32
CA ILE A 313 -1.90 -17.10 -30.36
C ILE A 313 -2.28 -16.34 -31.65
N ALA A 314 -3.10 -15.29 -31.53
CA ALA A 314 -3.59 -14.52 -32.68
C ALA A 314 -2.46 -13.80 -33.44
N SER A 315 -1.51 -13.21 -32.72
CA SER A 315 -0.42 -12.40 -33.30
C SER A 315 0.94 -13.11 -33.31
N LYS A 316 0.98 -14.45 -33.20
CA LYS A 316 2.24 -15.21 -33.07
C LYS A 316 3.28 -14.82 -34.14
N ARG A 317 2.89 -14.80 -35.41
CA ARG A 317 3.80 -14.49 -36.53
C ARG A 317 4.34 -13.07 -36.47
N GLU A 318 3.51 -12.12 -36.05
CA GLU A 318 3.88 -10.70 -35.93
C GLU A 318 4.86 -10.49 -34.78
N LEU A 319 4.59 -11.13 -33.62
CA LEU A 319 5.47 -11.09 -32.45
C LEU A 319 6.82 -11.78 -32.72
N GLU A 320 6.82 -12.91 -33.43
CA GLU A 320 8.04 -13.60 -33.83
C GLU A 320 8.89 -12.76 -34.81
N ALA A 321 8.25 -12.11 -35.78
CA ALA A 321 8.92 -11.21 -36.72
C ALA A 321 9.52 -10.00 -35.97
N ALA A 322 8.73 -9.37 -35.10
CA ALA A 322 9.17 -8.24 -34.28
C ALA A 322 10.36 -8.61 -33.38
N ALA A 323 10.30 -9.77 -32.70
CA ALA A 323 11.40 -10.24 -31.85
C ALA A 323 12.69 -10.47 -32.67
N ARG A 324 12.60 -11.09 -33.85
CA ARG A 324 13.78 -11.34 -34.73
C ARG A 324 14.38 -10.06 -35.29
N GLU A 325 13.55 -9.10 -35.69
CA GLU A 325 14.02 -7.80 -36.15
C GLU A 325 14.75 -7.06 -35.04
N LEU A 326 14.20 -7.05 -33.82
CA LEU A 326 14.86 -6.45 -32.67
C LEU A 326 16.17 -7.16 -32.31
N GLU A 327 16.22 -8.49 -32.36
CA GLU A 327 17.47 -9.25 -32.16
C GLU A 327 18.55 -8.87 -33.17
N THR A 328 18.17 -8.67 -34.43
CA THR A 328 19.09 -8.25 -35.49
C THR A 328 19.66 -6.86 -35.18
N LEU A 329 18.80 -5.92 -34.75
CA LEU A 329 19.20 -4.57 -34.37
C LEU A 329 20.12 -4.60 -33.14
N VAL A 330 19.79 -5.40 -32.12
CA VAL A 330 20.60 -5.58 -30.91
C VAL A 330 21.95 -6.26 -31.21
N ALA A 331 22.01 -7.18 -32.17
CA ALA A 331 23.25 -7.82 -32.59
C ALA A 331 24.24 -6.80 -33.19
N SER A 332 23.73 -5.79 -33.90
CA SER A 332 24.53 -4.71 -34.50
C SER A 332 24.96 -3.61 -33.53
N TRP A 333 24.37 -3.59 -32.32
CA TRP A 333 24.73 -2.64 -31.26
C TRP A 333 25.95 -3.15 -30.49
N ASP A 334 26.92 -2.28 -30.23
CA ASP A 334 28.10 -2.59 -29.41
C ASP A 334 27.76 -2.83 -27.93
N GLY A 335 26.60 -2.34 -27.47
CA GLY A 335 26.09 -2.50 -26.11
C GLY A 335 26.53 -1.40 -25.15
N GLU A 336 27.20 -0.35 -25.66
CA GLU A 336 27.59 0.83 -24.87
C GLU A 336 26.73 2.03 -25.27
N GLY A 337 26.39 2.88 -24.29
CA GLY A 337 25.69 4.13 -24.52
C GLY A 337 24.21 4.00 -24.90
N ASP A 338 23.72 5.00 -25.64
CA ASP A 338 22.31 5.11 -26.02
C ASP A 338 21.89 4.04 -27.03
N PRO A 339 20.61 3.61 -27.04
CA PRO A 339 20.10 2.70 -28.05
C PRO A 339 20.30 3.28 -29.47
N PRO A 340 20.77 2.48 -30.45
CA PRO A 340 20.98 2.97 -31.80
C PRO A 340 19.70 3.54 -32.42
N ALA A 341 19.82 4.61 -33.21
CA ALA A 341 18.68 5.28 -33.85
C ALA A 341 17.80 4.32 -34.68
N ALA A 342 18.39 3.30 -35.31
CA ALA A 342 17.65 2.27 -36.03
C ALA A 342 16.74 1.44 -35.10
N MET A 343 17.19 1.14 -33.87
CA MET A 343 16.42 0.43 -32.86
C MET A 343 15.26 1.28 -32.34
N VAL A 344 15.51 2.57 -32.10
CA VAL A 344 14.48 3.54 -31.66
C VAL A 344 13.42 3.75 -32.74
N ALA A 345 13.84 3.90 -34.01
CA ALA A 345 12.93 4.05 -35.14
C ALA A 345 12.10 2.79 -35.37
N TRP A 346 12.69 1.61 -35.23
CA TRP A 346 11.96 0.35 -35.25
C TRP A 346 10.92 0.29 -34.12
N ALA A 347 11.33 0.55 -32.87
CA ALA A 347 10.46 0.46 -31.71
C ALA A 347 9.28 1.46 -31.78
N SER A 348 9.53 2.67 -32.26
CA SER A 348 8.48 3.68 -32.49
C SER A 348 7.44 3.18 -33.49
N ARG A 349 7.87 2.68 -34.65
CA ARG A 349 6.97 2.12 -35.68
C ARG A 349 6.19 0.93 -35.16
N PHE A 350 6.85 0.02 -34.44
CA PHE A 350 6.19 -1.12 -33.82
C PHE A 350 5.08 -0.65 -32.88
N LEU A 351 5.37 0.25 -31.95
CA LEU A 351 4.39 0.76 -30.99
C LEU A 351 3.22 1.49 -31.68
N ASP A 352 3.49 2.31 -32.70
CA ASP A 352 2.45 3.02 -33.44
C ASP A 352 1.50 2.03 -34.14
N SER A 353 2.04 0.97 -34.74
CA SER A 353 1.24 -0.07 -35.39
C SER A 353 0.48 -0.97 -34.40
N TRP A 354 1.10 -1.24 -33.25
CA TRP A 354 0.60 -2.20 -32.26
C TRP A 354 -0.49 -1.62 -31.36
N LEU A 355 -0.41 -0.31 -31.05
CA LEU A 355 -1.41 0.40 -30.24
C LEU A 355 -2.71 0.63 -31.02
N VAL A 356 -2.65 0.87 -32.34
CA VAL A 356 -3.84 1.04 -33.19
C VAL A 356 -4.67 -0.24 -33.29
N ASN A 357 -4.03 -1.41 -33.20
CA ASN A 357 -4.70 -2.71 -33.28
C ASN A 357 -5.26 -3.21 -31.93
N ALA A 358 -5.11 -2.44 -30.84
CA ALA A 358 -5.56 -2.81 -29.50
C ALA A 358 -6.97 -2.31 -29.14
N ASP A 359 -7.64 -1.56 -30.02
CA ASP A 359 -8.96 -0.97 -29.78
C ASP A 359 -10.01 -1.60 -30.72
N PRO A 360 -10.74 -2.67 -30.31
CA PRO A 360 -11.78 -3.28 -31.13
C PRO A 360 -13.11 -2.49 -31.10
N GLY A 361 -13.12 -1.27 -30.54
CA GLY A 361 -14.34 -0.55 -30.17
C GLY A 361 -14.69 0.70 -31.00
N ALA A 362 -14.04 0.95 -32.13
CA ALA A 362 -14.30 2.12 -32.96
C ALA A 362 -14.60 1.76 -34.42
N SER A 363 -15.74 1.10 -34.64
CA SER A 363 -16.47 1.15 -35.90
C SER A 363 -17.95 0.98 -35.58
N SER A 364 -18.65 2.11 -35.55
CA SER A 364 -20.12 2.18 -35.51
C SER A 364 -20.74 1.68 -36.81
#